data_AF-A0A4P9WU34-F1
#
_entry.id   AF-A0A4P9WU34-F1
#
_cell.length_a   1.000
_cell.length_b   1.000
_cell.length_c   1.000
_cell.angle_alpha   90.00
_cell.angle_beta   90.00
_cell.angle_gamma   90.00
#
_symmetry.space_group_name_H-M   'P 1'
#
loop_
_entity.id
_entity.type
_entity.pdbx_description
1 polymer ?
#
loop_
_entity_poly.entity_id
_entity_poly.type
_entity_poly.pdbx_seq_one_letter_code
_entity_poly.pdbx_strand_id
1 'polypeptide(L)'
;MHSTGPYDVSRFTWLQFPSEDSPRLRSATIYAAHDRAFHGVEDARKGLLELGASENLADMAWICNHWTLILWKLCGTLARGMVSVDPPFAAYEEVFRQLRLRYQREMELTQRPALRLVLERDNVPNRFMVLVVLRTPSPSALQTLREGCHVVLSDGWYCVQAVMDTALTDCLRSGRIRIGTKLAMSG
;
A
#
# COMPACT_ATOMS: atom_id res chain seq x y z
N MET A 1 -23.44 8.04 17.04
CA MET A 1 -23.25 6.75 16.32
C MET A 1 -22.49 7.04 15.03
N HIS A 2 -21.17 6.97 15.07
CA HIS A 2 -20.34 7.23 13.89
C HIS A 2 -20.35 5.99 13.01
N SER A 3 -20.99 6.10 11.84
CA SER A 3 -20.88 5.13 10.76
C SER A 3 -19.43 5.09 10.29
N THR A 4 -18.67 4.13 10.80
CA THR A 4 -17.42 3.71 10.17
C THR A 4 -17.80 3.14 8.81
N GLY A 5 -17.57 3.90 7.73
CA GLY A 5 -17.55 3.30 6.39
C GLY A 5 -16.56 2.12 6.37
N PRO A 6 -16.64 1.22 5.39
CA PRO A 6 -15.79 0.03 5.33
C PRO A 6 -14.27 0.31 5.26
N TYR A 7 -13.87 1.58 5.14
CA TYR A 7 -12.49 2.04 5.09
C TYR A 7 -12.15 2.88 6.33
N ASP A 8 -11.76 2.18 7.39
CA ASP A 8 -11.25 2.80 8.60
C ASP A 8 -9.83 3.35 8.37
N VAL A 9 -9.71 4.67 8.23
CA VAL A 9 -8.45 5.41 8.07
C VAL A 9 -7.48 5.22 9.24
N SER A 10 -7.97 4.83 10.43
CA SER A 10 -7.11 4.56 11.59
C SER A 10 -6.21 3.33 11.37
N ARG A 11 -6.52 2.48 10.38
CA ARG A 11 -5.68 1.35 9.95
C ARG A 11 -4.48 1.78 9.10
N PHE A 12 -4.39 3.04 8.69
CA PHE A 12 -3.33 3.59 7.82
C PHE A 12 -2.38 4.58 8.52
N THR A 13 -2.53 4.79 9.84
CA THR A 13 -1.68 5.68 10.66
C THR A 13 -0.21 5.26 10.76
N TRP A 14 0.15 4.10 10.21
CA TRP A 14 1.46 3.45 10.35
C TRP A 14 2.46 3.72 9.22
N LEU A 15 2.13 4.60 8.27
CA LEU A 15 3.08 5.13 7.28
C LEU A 15 3.90 6.28 7.87
N GLN A 16 4.48 6.06 9.04
CA GLN A 16 5.60 6.90 9.43
C GLN A 16 6.79 6.44 8.57
N PHE A 17 7.21 7.33 7.67
CA PHE A 17 8.50 7.23 7.01
C PHE A 17 9.58 7.01 8.08
N PRO A 18 10.69 6.32 7.77
CA PRO A 18 11.81 6.22 8.70
C PRO A 18 12.17 7.61 9.21
N SER A 19 12.46 7.75 10.51
CA SER A 19 12.98 9.01 11.05
C SER A 19 14.15 9.52 10.19
N GLU A 20 14.30 10.85 10.09
CA GLU A 20 15.32 11.52 9.25
C GLU A 20 16.73 10.95 9.43
N ASP A 21 17.00 10.32 10.58
CA ASP A 21 18.27 9.68 10.93
C ASP A 21 18.56 8.34 10.23
N SER A 22 17.64 7.79 9.41
CA SER A 22 17.94 6.57 8.66
C SER A 22 18.99 6.85 7.58
N PRO A 23 20.13 6.12 7.55
CA PRO A 23 21.21 6.36 6.58
C PRO A 23 20.79 6.11 5.11
N ARG A 24 19.61 5.54 4.88
CA ARG A 24 19.00 5.36 3.55
C ARG A 24 18.28 6.60 3.00
N LEU A 25 18.05 7.63 3.83
CA LEU A 25 17.33 8.87 3.46
C LEU A 25 18.25 10.05 3.13
N ARG A 26 19.57 9.95 3.38
CA ARG A 26 20.50 11.08 3.15
C ARG A 26 20.61 11.51 1.69
N SER A 27 20.21 10.67 0.74
CA SER A 27 20.12 11.01 -0.68
C SER A 27 18.81 11.73 -1.06
N ALA A 28 17.78 11.70 -0.21
CA ALA A 28 16.51 12.38 -0.45
C ALA A 28 16.50 13.85 0.03
N THR A 29 17.34 14.19 1.02
CA THR A 29 17.39 15.53 1.65
C THR A 29 18.04 16.61 0.78
N ILE A 30 18.66 16.25 -0.36
CA ILE A 30 19.37 17.22 -1.23
C ILE A 30 18.42 18.07 -2.10
N TYR A 31 17.12 17.73 -2.20
CA TYR A 31 16.22 18.38 -3.16
C TYR A 31 15.34 19.52 -2.61
N ALA A 32 15.68 20.07 -1.45
CA ALA A 32 15.03 21.25 -0.88
C ALA A 32 15.59 22.55 -1.46
N ALA A 33 15.40 22.79 -2.76
CA ALA A 33 15.63 24.10 -3.37
C ALA A 33 14.69 24.29 -4.57
N HIS A 34 14.12 25.49 -4.65
CA HIS A 34 13.02 25.94 -5.51
C HIS A 34 11.62 25.64 -4.96
N ASP A 35 11.05 26.64 -4.30
CA ASP A 35 9.63 27.06 -4.34
C ASP A 35 8.63 26.00 -4.84
N ARG A 36 8.41 24.94 -4.04
CA ARG A 36 7.59 23.79 -4.43
C ARG A 36 6.52 23.55 -3.37
N ALA A 37 5.27 23.69 -3.78
CA ALA A 37 4.12 23.25 -2.99
C ALA A 37 4.28 21.76 -2.66
N PHE A 38 4.16 21.43 -1.38
CA PHE A 38 4.13 20.04 -0.95
C PHE A 38 2.77 19.46 -1.33
N HIS A 39 2.75 18.54 -2.28
CA HIS A 39 1.51 17.93 -2.74
C HIS A 39 1.23 16.62 -2.00
N GLY A 40 0.10 16.57 -1.29
CA GLY A 40 -0.33 15.46 -0.45
C GLY A 40 -1.51 14.66 -1.01
N VAL A 41 -2.09 13.83 -0.13
CA VAL A 41 -3.30 13.05 -0.44
C VAL A 41 -4.52 13.96 -0.64
N GLU A 42 -4.54 15.11 0.03
CA GLU A 42 -5.57 16.15 -0.09
C GLU A 42 -5.56 16.78 -1.49
N ASP A 43 -4.38 17.15 -1.99
CA ASP A 43 -4.21 17.70 -3.35
C ASP A 43 -4.59 16.66 -4.40
N ALA A 44 -4.20 15.40 -4.20
CA ALA A 44 -4.56 14.30 -5.08
C ALA A 44 -6.07 14.06 -5.11
N ARG A 45 -6.76 14.15 -3.96
CA ARG A 45 -8.23 14.06 -3.93
C ARG A 45 -8.84 15.24 -4.69
N LYS A 46 -8.41 16.46 -4.40
CA LYS A 46 -8.90 17.67 -5.06
C LYS A 46 -8.76 17.57 -6.57
N GLY A 47 -7.58 17.17 -7.06
CA GLY A 47 -7.33 17.00 -8.49
C GLY A 47 -8.22 15.94 -9.14
N LEU A 48 -8.56 14.85 -8.45
CA LEU A 48 -9.51 13.87 -8.98
C LEU A 48 -10.94 14.43 -9.08
N LEU A 49 -11.38 15.19 -8.08
CA LEU A 49 -12.71 15.83 -8.09
C LEU A 49 -12.82 16.86 -9.21
N GLU A 50 -11.77 17.66 -9.44
CA GLU A 50 -11.69 18.61 -10.57
C GLU A 50 -11.78 17.91 -11.93
N LEU A 51 -11.31 16.66 -12.02
CA LEU A 51 -11.43 15.81 -13.21
C LEU A 51 -12.78 15.08 -13.33
N GLY A 52 -13.75 15.36 -12.44
CA GLY A 52 -15.10 14.81 -12.49
C GLY A 52 -15.30 13.52 -11.69
N ALA A 53 -14.36 13.13 -10.83
CA ALA A 53 -14.55 11.98 -9.94
C ALA A 53 -15.70 12.24 -8.95
N SER A 54 -16.51 11.22 -8.69
CA SER A 54 -17.56 11.25 -7.67
C SER A 54 -16.98 11.38 -6.27
N GLU A 55 -17.49 12.35 -5.50
CA GLU A 55 -17.03 12.65 -4.14
C GLU A 55 -17.15 11.46 -3.18
N ASN A 56 -18.20 10.66 -3.36
CA ASN A 56 -18.48 9.48 -2.52
C ASN A 56 -17.57 8.29 -2.85
N LEU A 57 -17.11 8.19 -4.10
CA LEU A 57 -16.27 7.08 -4.55
C LEU A 57 -14.78 7.39 -4.35
N ALA A 58 -14.38 8.66 -4.50
CA ALA A 58 -13.04 9.15 -4.20
C ALA A 58 -12.97 9.68 -2.75
N ASP A 59 -13.36 8.85 -1.78
CA ASP A 59 -13.23 9.21 -0.37
C ASP A 59 -11.76 9.24 0.08
N MET A 60 -11.47 9.92 1.21
CA MET A 60 -10.10 10.05 1.69
C MET A 60 -9.44 8.70 2.00
N ALA A 61 -10.22 7.69 2.37
CA ALA A 61 -9.67 6.39 2.71
C ALA A 61 -9.19 5.63 1.47
N TRP A 62 -9.97 5.67 0.38
CA TRP A 62 -9.60 5.17 -0.94
C TRP A 62 -8.34 5.88 -1.45
N ILE A 63 -8.31 7.20 -1.35
CA ILE A 63 -7.15 8.01 -1.75
C ILE A 63 -5.89 7.59 -0.96
N CYS A 64 -5.96 7.58 0.37
CA CYS A 64 -4.83 7.21 1.23
C CYS A 64 -4.32 5.79 0.95
N ASN A 65 -5.23 4.82 0.80
CA ASN A 65 -4.88 3.44 0.48
C ASN A 65 -4.12 3.37 -0.86
N HIS A 66 -4.67 3.93 -1.93
CA HIS A 66 -4.06 3.79 -3.25
C HIS A 66 -2.80 4.62 -3.40
N TRP A 67 -2.77 5.84 -2.84
CA TRP A 67 -1.58 6.69 -2.76
C TRP A 67 -0.42 5.95 -2.13
N THR A 68 -0.64 5.36 -0.96
CA THR A 68 0.33 4.54 -0.24
C THR A 68 0.90 3.42 -1.10
N LEU A 69 0.02 2.62 -1.71
CA LEU A 69 0.43 1.46 -2.48
C LEU A 69 1.19 1.85 -3.75
N ILE A 70 0.82 2.98 -4.37
CA ILE A 70 1.55 3.52 -5.52
C ILE A 70 2.94 3.97 -5.09
N LEU A 71 3.05 4.77 -4.03
CA LEU A 71 4.33 5.21 -3.49
C LEU A 71 5.22 4.03 -3.10
N TRP A 72 4.69 3.06 -2.35
CA TRP A 72 5.45 1.87 -1.96
C TRP A 72 6.00 1.13 -3.17
N LYS A 73 5.18 0.97 -4.22
CA LYS A 73 5.60 0.34 -5.48
C LYS A 73 6.69 1.16 -6.18
N LEU A 74 6.51 2.48 -6.33
CA LEU A 74 7.46 3.35 -7.01
C LEU A 74 8.80 3.40 -6.27
N CYS A 75 8.78 3.63 -4.96
CA CYS A 75 9.97 3.60 -4.12
C CYS A 75 10.68 2.24 -4.17
N GLY A 76 9.94 1.13 -4.13
CA GLY A 76 10.51 -0.22 -4.25
C GLY A 76 11.10 -0.52 -5.63
N THR A 77 10.57 0.05 -6.70
CA THR A 77 11.12 -0.05 -8.06
C THR A 77 12.41 0.76 -8.19
N LEU A 78 12.42 1.99 -7.68
CA LEU A 78 13.60 2.85 -7.64
C LEU A 78 14.74 2.24 -6.81
N ALA A 79 14.41 1.74 -5.61
CA ALA A 79 15.40 1.11 -4.71
C ALA A 79 16.04 -0.15 -5.30
N ARG A 80 15.41 -0.80 -6.28
CA ARG A 80 15.94 -1.96 -7.00
C ARG A 80 16.67 -1.59 -8.29
N GLY A 81 16.78 -0.30 -8.62
CA GLY A 81 17.41 0.16 -9.86
C GLY A 81 16.66 -0.27 -11.12
N MET A 82 15.37 -0.60 -11.00
CA MET A 82 14.58 -1.13 -12.12
C MET A 82 14.08 -0.03 -13.09
N VAL A 83 14.13 1.23 -12.67
CA VAL A 83 13.80 2.39 -13.51
C VAL A 83 14.78 3.51 -13.18
N SER A 84 15.30 4.17 -14.21
CA SER A 84 16.03 5.42 -14.10
C SER A 84 15.00 6.55 -14.20
N VAL A 85 14.64 7.15 -13.06
CA VAL A 85 13.75 8.31 -13.02
C VAL A 85 14.50 9.47 -12.38
N ASP A 86 14.51 10.62 -13.05
CA ASP A 86 15.03 11.86 -12.46
C ASP A 86 14.06 12.38 -11.38
N PRO A 87 14.52 12.63 -10.14
CA PRO A 87 13.65 13.14 -9.07
C PRO A 87 13.55 14.67 -9.16
N PRO A 88 12.43 15.33 -8.79
CA PRO A 88 11.31 14.86 -7.94
C PRO A 88 9.88 15.14 -8.48
N PHE A 89 9.71 15.80 -9.63
CA PHE A 89 8.38 16.02 -10.24
C PHE A 89 7.72 14.71 -10.70
N ALA A 90 8.54 13.73 -11.05
CA ALA A 90 8.08 12.39 -11.37
C ALA A 90 7.48 11.64 -10.17
N ALA A 91 7.59 12.13 -8.92
CA ALA A 91 6.96 11.46 -7.78
C ALA A 91 5.46 11.82 -7.69
N TYR A 92 5.10 13.10 -7.57
CA TYR A 92 3.69 13.49 -7.45
C TYR A 92 2.90 13.19 -8.73
N GLU A 93 3.36 13.67 -9.89
CA GLU A 93 2.64 13.51 -11.16
C GLU A 93 2.45 12.05 -11.52
N GLU A 94 3.44 11.19 -11.30
CA GLU A 94 3.31 9.76 -11.56
C GLU A 94 2.38 9.08 -10.56
N VAL A 95 2.43 9.47 -9.28
CA VAL A 95 1.49 8.94 -8.28
C VAL A 95 0.07 9.33 -8.64
N PHE A 96 -0.16 10.61 -8.96
CA PHE A 96 -1.47 11.12 -9.34
C PHE A 96 -1.98 10.50 -10.65
N ARG A 97 -1.13 10.37 -11.67
CA ARG A 97 -1.44 9.68 -12.93
C ARG A 97 -1.90 8.23 -12.69
N GLN A 98 -1.20 7.50 -11.83
CA GLN A 98 -1.59 6.14 -11.48
C GLN A 98 -2.84 6.08 -10.59
N LEU A 99 -3.04 7.05 -9.71
CA LEU A 99 -4.23 7.16 -8.88
C LEU A 99 -5.47 7.36 -9.76
N ARG A 100 -5.40 8.26 -10.73
CA ARG A 100 -6.43 8.44 -11.77
C ARG A 100 -6.70 7.14 -12.51
N LEU A 101 -5.65 6.44 -12.97
CA LEU A 101 -5.83 5.17 -13.66
C LEU A 101 -6.54 4.13 -12.78
N ARG A 102 -6.25 4.08 -11.48
CA ARG A 102 -6.96 3.19 -10.56
C ARG A 102 -8.42 3.57 -10.39
N TYR A 103 -8.71 4.86 -10.28
CA TYR A 103 -10.09 5.35 -10.20
C TYR A 103 -10.89 4.91 -11.43
N GLN A 104 -10.37 5.14 -12.63
CA GLN A 104 -11.02 4.73 -13.88
C GLN A 104 -11.28 3.23 -13.92
N ARG A 105 -10.29 2.41 -13.55
CA ARG A 105 -10.43 0.95 -13.60
C ARG A 105 -11.41 0.42 -12.58
N GLU A 106 -11.34 0.87 -11.34
CA GLU A 106 -12.18 0.33 -10.28
C GLU A 106 -13.59 0.92 -10.29
N MET A 107 -13.72 2.24 -10.45
CA MET A 107 -14.99 2.94 -10.32
C MET A 107 -15.72 3.05 -11.66
N GLU A 108 -15.05 3.45 -12.73
CA GLU A 108 -15.71 3.65 -14.04
C GLU A 108 -15.89 2.33 -14.80
N LEU A 109 -14.88 1.46 -14.78
CA LEU A 109 -14.88 0.17 -15.49
C LEU A 109 -15.30 -1.01 -14.61
N THR A 110 -15.57 -0.78 -13.32
CA THR A 110 -16.01 -1.81 -12.36
C THR A 110 -15.07 -3.03 -12.31
N GLN A 111 -13.76 -2.83 -12.57
CA GLN A 111 -12.76 -3.88 -12.50
C GLN A 111 -12.32 -4.07 -11.05
N ARG A 112 -12.96 -5.02 -10.37
CA ARG A 112 -12.75 -5.26 -8.94
C ARG A 112 -11.51 -6.13 -8.68
N PRO A 113 -10.56 -5.65 -7.84
CA PRO A 113 -9.39 -6.42 -7.43
C PRO A 113 -9.73 -7.69 -6.65
N ALA A 114 -8.79 -8.61 -6.55
CA ALA A 114 -9.00 -9.93 -5.93
C ALA A 114 -9.45 -9.82 -4.47
N LEU A 115 -8.77 -8.98 -3.67
CA LEU A 115 -9.16 -8.76 -2.27
C LEU A 115 -10.50 -8.03 -2.17
N ARG A 116 -10.80 -7.11 -3.09
CA ARG A 116 -12.08 -6.40 -3.11
C ARG A 116 -13.24 -7.37 -3.30
N LEU A 117 -13.13 -8.28 -4.27
CA LEU A 117 -14.11 -9.32 -4.53
C LEU A 117 -14.34 -10.23 -3.31
N VAL A 118 -13.27 -10.64 -2.63
CA VAL A 118 -13.38 -11.48 -1.42
C VAL A 118 -14.00 -10.72 -0.26
N LEU A 119 -13.59 -9.47 -0.01
CA LEU A 119 -14.08 -8.64 1.09
C LEU A 119 -15.57 -8.27 0.92
N GLU A 120 -16.01 -8.05 -0.31
CA GLU A 120 -17.42 -7.81 -0.65
C GLU A 120 -18.27 -9.09 -0.67
N ARG A 121 -17.67 -10.27 -0.43
CA ARG A 121 -18.31 -11.60 -0.48
C ARG A 121 -18.79 -12.01 -1.87
N ASP A 122 -18.23 -11.41 -2.91
CA ASP A 122 -18.51 -11.72 -4.31
C ASP A 122 -17.57 -12.80 -4.90
N ASN A 123 -16.61 -13.27 -4.11
CA ASN A 123 -15.74 -14.41 -4.46
C ASN A 123 -15.33 -15.17 -3.20
N VAL A 124 -14.95 -16.44 -3.37
CA VAL A 124 -14.57 -17.30 -2.24
C VAL A 124 -13.14 -17.00 -1.77
N PRO A 125 -12.87 -16.91 -0.45
CA PRO A 125 -11.54 -16.58 0.08
C PRO A 125 -10.49 -17.67 -0.19
N ASN A 126 -10.92 -18.92 -0.38
CA ASN A 126 -10.02 -20.07 -0.58
C ASN A 126 -9.52 -20.19 -2.02
N ARG A 127 -9.99 -19.33 -2.93
CA ARG A 127 -9.54 -19.34 -4.33
C ARG A 127 -8.06 -18.98 -4.40
N PHE A 128 -7.35 -19.62 -5.33
CA PHE A 128 -5.96 -19.31 -5.59
C PHE A 128 -5.74 -17.81 -5.82
N MET A 129 -4.80 -17.22 -5.08
CA MET A 129 -4.39 -15.84 -5.25
C MET A 129 -2.91 -15.63 -4.92
N VAL A 130 -2.34 -14.54 -5.44
CA VAL A 130 -0.98 -14.12 -5.14
C VAL A 130 -1.03 -12.80 -4.40
N LEU A 131 -0.55 -12.79 -3.16
CA LEU A 131 -0.49 -11.60 -2.32
C LEU A 131 0.96 -11.24 -1.99
N VAL A 132 1.29 -9.96 -1.89
CA VAL A 132 2.60 -9.47 -1.45
C VAL A 132 2.58 -9.13 0.04
N VAL A 133 3.62 -9.52 0.76
CA VAL A 133 3.83 -9.15 2.16
C VAL A 133 4.25 -7.69 2.23
N LEU A 134 3.41 -6.83 2.82
CA LEU A 134 3.73 -5.41 3.02
C LEU A 134 4.28 -5.12 4.41
N ARG A 135 3.87 -5.88 5.42
CA ARG A 135 4.32 -5.70 6.80
C ARG A 135 4.44 -7.03 7.51
N THR A 136 5.50 -7.14 8.31
CA THR A 136 5.75 -8.22 9.26
C THR A 136 5.91 -7.60 10.65
N PRO A 137 5.75 -8.36 11.74
CA PRO A 137 6.11 -7.88 13.07
C PRO A 137 7.60 -7.54 13.14
N SER A 138 7.99 -6.77 14.16
CA SER A 138 9.40 -6.48 14.41
C SER A 138 10.18 -7.77 14.68
N PRO A 139 11.49 -7.82 14.38
CA PRO A 139 12.31 -9.00 14.65
C PRO A 139 12.24 -9.45 16.12
N SER A 140 12.20 -8.51 17.07
CA SER A 140 12.06 -8.80 18.49
C SER A 140 10.72 -9.43 18.83
N ALA A 141 9.62 -8.98 18.22
CA ALA A 141 8.31 -9.57 18.41
C ALA A 141 8.22 -10.97 17.77
N LEU A 142 8.85 -11.17 16.61
CA LEU A 142 8.89 -12.49 15.94
C LEU A 142 9.60 -13.58 16.77
N GLN A 143 10.55 -13.21 17.62
CA GLN A 143 11.26 -14.14 18.49
C GLN A 143 10.42 -14.62 19.68
N THR A 144 9.48 -13.79 20.16
CA THR A 144 8.64 -14.10 21.32
C THR A 144 7.32 -14.76 20.94
N LEU A 145 6.84 -14.51 19.71
CA LEU A 145 5.64 -15.15 19.18
C LEU A 145 5.85 -16.66 19.08
N ARG A 146 4.94 -17.44 19.67
CA ARG A 146 4.94 -18.91 19.51
C ARG A 146 4.19 -19.33 18.24
N GLU A 147 3.00 -18.77 18.02
CA GLU A 147 2.13 -19.02 16.85
C GLU A 147 1.29 -17.77 16.53
N GLY A 148 0.64 -17.75 15.37
CA GLY A 148 -0.34 -16.71 15.04
C GLY A 148 0.26 -15.35 14.68
N CYS A 149 1.30 -15.34 13.84
CA CYS A 149 1.98 -14.11 13.46
C CYS A 149 1.10 -13.23 12.56
N HIS A 150 0.78 -12.01 13.03
CA HIS A 150 0.03 -11.03 12.24
C HIS A 150 0.91 -10.38 11.19
N VAL A 151 0.46 -10.45 9.93
CA VAL A 151 1.10 -9.81 8.79
C VAL A 151 0.10 -8.98 8.01
N VAL A 152 0.60 -8.04 7.21
CA VAL A 152 -0.24 -7.32 6.24
C VAL A 152 0.12 -7.81 4.84
N LEU A 153 -0.89 -8.25 4.12
CA LEU A 153 -0.80 -8.74 2.76
C LEU A 153 -1.57 -7.82 1.82
N SER A 154 -1.15 -7.74 0.55
CA SER A 154 -1.83 -6.94 -0.47
C SER A 154 -1.87 -7.65 -1.82
N ASP A 155 -2.94 -7.44 -2.58
CA ASP A 155 -3.02 -7.81 -4.01
C ASP A 155 -2.51 -6.69 -4.93
N GLY A 156 -1.95 -5.62 -4.36
CA GLY A 156 -1.52 -4.41 -5.06
C GLY A 156 -2.59 -3.33 -5.17
N TRP A 157 -3.83 -3.61 -4.79
CA TRP A 157 -4.94 -2.65 -4.77
C TRP A 157 -5.45 -2.39 -3.36
N TYR A 158 -5.59 -3.44 -2.56
CA TYR A 158 -6.03 -3.37 -1.19
C TYR A 158 -5.11 -4.15 -0.25
N CYS A 159 -5.25 -3.91 1.05
CA CYS A 159 -4.50 -4.57 2.09
C CYS A 159 -5.43 -5.35 3.01
N VAL A 160 -4.98 -6.51 3.48
CA VAL A 160 -5.68 -7.31 4.49
C VAL A 160 -4.69 -7.71 5.58
N GLN A 161 -5.16 -7.72 6.83
CA GLN A 161 -4.42 -8.31 7.93
C GLN A 161 -4.68 -9.81 7.95
N ALA A 162 -3.62 -10.60 7.90
CA ALA A 162 -3.68 -12.05 7.93
C ALA A 162 -2.92 -12.59 9.14
N VAL A 163 -3.27 -13.80 9.54
CA VAL A 163 -2.56 -14.57 10.58
C VAL A 163 -1.84 -15.71 9.89
N MET A 164 -0.53 -15.78 10.07
CA MET A 164 0.26 -16.90 9.57
C MET A 164 0.18 -18.09 10.51
N ASP A 165 0.11 -19.29 9.94
CA ASP A 165 0.28 -20.54 10.67
C ASP A 165 1.73 -20.72 11.15
N THR A 166 1.99 -21.80 11.88
CA THR A 166 3.31 -22.09 12.45
C THR A 166 4.39 -22.23 11.38
N ALA A 167 4.11 -22.91 10.27
CA ALA A 167 5.09 -23.15 9.21
C ALA A 167 5.48 -21.87 8.45
N LEU A 168 4.50 -21.01 8.14
CA LEU A 168 4.74 -19.70 7.54
C LEU A 168 5.43 -18.74 8.53
N THR A 169 5.11 -18.85 9.81
CA THR A 169 5.80 -18.09 10.87
C THR A 169 7.28 -18.51 10.97
N ASP A 170 7.61 -19.80 10.83
CA ASP A 170 9.00 -20.26 10.75
C ASP A 170 9.72 -19.76 9.50
N CYS A 171 9.01 -19.65 8.38
CA CYS A 171 9.54 -19.04 7.16
C CYS A 171 9.83 -17.55 7.33
N LEU A 172 9.06 -16.82 8.14
CA LEU A 172 9.38 -15.44 8.54
C LEU A 172 10.63 -15.40 9.45
N ARG A 173 10.71 -16.26 10.47
CA ARG A 173 11.86 -16.30 11.41
C ARG A 173 13.17 -16.61 10.70
N SER A 174 13.14 -17.53 9.74
CA SER A 174 14.29 -17.91 8.92
C SER A 174 14.62 -16.91 7.81
N GLY A 175 13.81 -15.85 7.63
CA GLY A 175 14.02 -14.82 6.61
C GLY A 175 13.65 -15.24 5.18
N ARG A 176 13.06 -16.43 4.97
CA ARG A 176 12.56 -16.89 3.67
C ARG A 176 11.37 -16.06 3.21
N ILE A 177 10.49 -15.70 4.15
CA ILE A 177 9.45 -14.70 3.93
C ILE A 177 9.92 -13.39 4.55
N ARG A 178 9.82 -12.32 3.77
CA ARG A 178 10.15 -10.94 4.17
C ARG A 178 9.22 -9.95 3.49
N ILE A 179 9.22 -8.69 3.93
CA ILE A 179 8.51 -7.61 3.23
C ILE A 179 8.93 -7.60 1.74
N GLY A 180 7.94 -7.52 0.85
CA GLY A 180 8.09 -7.61 -0.60
C GLY A 180 8.00 -9.03 -1.17
N THR A 181 7.94 -10.08 -0.34
CA THR A 181 7.75 -11.46 -0.80
C THR A 181 6.35 -11.66 -1.35
N LYS A 182 6.23 -12.29 -2.52
CA LYS A 182 4.94 -12.69 -3.09
C LYS A 182 4.61 -14.11 -2.67
N LEU A 183 3.46 -14.30 -2.05
CA LEU A 183 2.94 -15.57 -1.57
C LEU A 183 1.84 -16.02 -2.53
N ALA A 184 2.03 -17.18 -3.15
CA ALA A 184 0.96 -17.89 -3.83
C ALA A 184 0.22 -18.75 -2.80
N MET A 185 -1.09 -18.53 -2.65
CA MET A 185 -1.90 -19.18 -1.64
C MET A 185 -3.14 -19.82 -2.26
N SER A 186 -3.53 -20.96 -1.70
CA SER A 186 -4.77 -21.67 -1.95
C SER A 186 -5.26 -22.21 -0.60
N GLY A 187 -6.57 -22.14 -0.36
CA GLY A 187 -7.21 -22.73 0.81
C GLY A 187 -7.75 -24.13 0.55
#